data_AF-A0A959UI22-F1
#
_entry.id   AF-A0A959UI22-F1
#
_cell.length_a   1.000
_cell.length_b   1.000
_cell.length_c   1.000
_cell.angle_alpha   90.00
_cell.angle_beta   90.00
_cell.angle_gamma   90.00
#
_symmetry.space_group_name_H-M   'P 1'
#
loop_
_entity.id
_entity.type
_entity.pdbx_description
1 polymer ?
#
loop_
_entity_poly.entity_id
_entity_poly.type
_entity_poly.pdbx_seq_one_letter_code
_entity_poly.pdbx_strand_id
1 'polypeptide(L)' 'MKVSVFNTIFLLSLIFSFISLTAQHNTSGEKPKIGLVLSGGGAKGIAHIGILKAMEQEGIRPDFITGTSMGSII' A
#
# COMPACT_ATOMS: atom_id res chain seq x y z
N MET A 1 1.77 -53.32 9.22
CA MET A 1 1.36 -52.26 8.26
C MET A 1 0.61 -51.07 8.87
N LYS A 2 -0.28 -51.23 9.87
CA LYS A 2 -1.10 -50.13 10.40
C LYS A 2 -0.32 -48.99 11.10
N VAL A 3 0.74 -49.31 11.85
CA VAL A 3 1.55 -48.33 12.59
C VAL A 3 2.33 -47.39 11.65
N SER A 4 2.84 -47.93 10.53
CA SER A 4 3.55 -47.11 9.54
C SER A 4 2.63 -46.09 8.87
N VAL A 5 1.38 -46.48 8.56
CA VAL A 5 0.40 -45.59 7.91
C VAL A 5 0.02 -44.42 8.84
N PHE A 6 -0.19 -44.71 10.13
CA PHE A 6 -0.49 -43.68 11.12
C PHE A 6 0.64 -42.65 11.24
N ASN A 7 1.89 -43.12 11.29
CA ASN A 7 3.05 -42.23 11.41
C ASN A 7 3.25 -41.36 10.16
N THR A 8 2.98 -41.89 8.97
CA THR A 8 3.04 -41.14 7.71
C THR A 8 1.98 -40.03 7.66
N ILE A 9 0.75 -40.32 8.08
CA ILE A 9 -0.35 -39.34 8.11
C ILE A 9 -0.03 -38.22 9.11
N PHE A 10 0.50 -38.57 10.29
CA PHE A 10 0.91 -37.59 11.30
C PHE A 10 2.01 -36.66 10.76
N LEU A 11 3.02 -37.21 10.09
CA LEU A 11 4.11 -36.42 9.50
C LEU A 11 3.59 -35.47 8.40
N LEU A 12 2.70 -35.94 7.53
CA LEU A 12 2.04 -35.11 6.50
C LEU A 12 1.23 -33.97 7.11
N SER A 13 0.50 -34.23 8.18
CA SER A 13 -0.26 -33.21 8.91
C SER A 13 0.66 -32.15 9.53
N LEU A 14 1.79 -32.57 10.09
CA LEU A 14 2.79 -31.69 10.68
C LEU A 14 3.43 -30.78 9.62
N ILE A 15 3.80 -31.36 8.47
CA ILE A 15 4.34 -30.62 7.33
C ILE A 15 3.32 -29.59 6.81
N PHE A 16 2.05 -29.98 6.65
CA PHE A 16 0.99 -29.09 6.18
C PHE A 16 0.74 -27.91 7.14
N SER A 17 0.82 -28.15 8.45
CA SER A 17 0.72 -27.12 9.48
C SER A 17 1.85 -26.09 9.39
N PHE A 18 3.09 -26.54 9.15
CA PHE A 18 4.23 -25.64 8.97
C PHE A 18 4.14 -24.80 7.70
N ILE A 19 3.67 -25.38 6.58
CA ILE A 19 3.45 -24.65 5.32
C ILE A 19 2.37 -23.56 5.49
N SER A 20 1.32 -23.85 6.25
CA SER A 20 0.24 -22.89 6.51
C SER A 20 0.72 -21.69 7.33
N LEU A 21 1.68 -21.89 8.24
CA LEU A 21 2.24 -20.84 9.09
C LEU A 21 3.13 -19.87 8.29
N THR A 22 3.91 -20.36 7.32
CA THR A 22 4.77 -19.51 6.49
C THR A 22 4.00 -18.76 5.39
N ALA A 23 2.80 -19.22 5.04
CA ALA A 23 1.95 -18.61 4.01
C ALA A 23 1.22 -17.33 4.47
N GLN A 24 1.14 -17.04 5.78
CA GLN A 24 0.42 -15.87 6.32
C GLN A 24 1.26 -14.57 6.36
N HIS A 25 2.17 -14.35 5.41
CA HIS A 25 2.81 -13.04 5.25
C HIS A 25 1.86 -12.05 4.55
N ASN A 26 0.84 -11.61 5.29
CA ASN A 26 -0.05 -10.55 4.86
C ASN A 26 0.71 -9.22 4.89
N THR A 27 0.91 -8.60 3.74
CA THR A 27 1.45 -7.24 3.58
C THR A 27 0.45 -6.16 4.04
N SER A 28 -0.35 -6.45 5.07
CA SER A 28 -1.41 -5.59 5.61
C SER A 28 -0.91 -4.34 6.33
N GLY A 29 0.40 -4.09 6.35
CA GLY A 29 1.02 -2.96 7.03
C GLY A 29 1.50 -1.83 6.12
N GLU A 30 1.51 -2.01 4.79
CA GLU A 30 1.94 -0.92 3.91
C GLU A 30 0.79 0.05 3.68
N LYS A 31 0.95 1.28 4.18
CA LYS A 31 0.08 2.40 3.81
C LYS A 31 0.05 2.52 2.28
N PRO A 32 -1.13 2.73 1.66
CA PRO A 32 -1.20 2.96 0.23
C PRO A 32 -0.38 4.20 -0.12
N LYS A 33 0.47 4.09 -1.16
CA LYS A 33 1.23 5.23 -1.65
C LYS A 33 0.30 6.17 -2.42
N ILE A 34 0.37 7.46 -2.12
CA ILE A 34 -0.49 8.48 -2.73
C ILE A 34 0.34 9.37 -3.64
N GLY A 35 -0.09 9.49 -4.91
CA GLY A 35 0.48 10.44 -5.87
C GLY A 35 -0.44 11.64 -6.08
N LEU A 36 0.10 12.85 -5.99
CA LEU A 36 -0.60 14.10 -6.31
C LEU A 36 -0.11 14.66 -7.65
N VAL A 37 -1.05 14.97 -8.54
CA VAL A 37 -0.78 15.53 -9.88
C VAL A 37 -1.39 16.93 -9.97
N LEU A 38 -0.54 17.95 -10.11
CA LEU A 38 -0.95 19.36 -10.22
C LEU A 38 -0.93 19.80 -11.69
N SER A 39 -2.11 20.07 -12.25
CA SER A 39 -2.22 20.47 -13.64
C SER A 39 -1.75 21.91 -13.87
N GLY A 40 -1.53 22.28 -15.13
CA GLY A 40 -1.32 23.67 -15.53
C GLY A 40 -2.58 24.53 -15.38
N GLY A 41 -2.45 25.82 -15.68
CA GLY A 41 -3.59 26.76 -15.60
C GLY A 41 -3.22 28.24 -15.52
N GLY A 42 -1.92 28.58 -15.69
CA GLY A 42 -1.42 29.95 -15.55
C GLY A 42 -1.80 30.54 -14.19
N ALA A 43 -2.27 31.79 -14.19
CA ALA A 43 -2.66 32.47 -12.96
C ALA A 43 -3.74 31.73 -12.14
N LYS A 44 -4.63 30.93 -12.76
CA LYS A 44 -5.64 30.14 -12.05
C LYS A 44 -5.04 28.98 -11.24
N GLY A 45 -3.79 28.61 -11.50
CA GLY A 45 -3.09 27.56 -10.78
C GLY A 45 -2.94 27.84 -9.28
N ILE A 46 -3.10 29.09 -8.82
CA ILE A 46 -3.17 29.44 -7.39
C ILE A 46 -4.26 28.69 -6.63
N ALA A 47 -5.30 28.20 -7.31
CA ALA A 47 -6.35 27.38 -6.70
C ALA A 47 -5.80 26.07 -6.10
N HIS A 48 -4.68 25.54 -6.61
CA HIS A 48 -4.03 24.35 -6.05
C HIS A 48 -3.60 24.55 -4.59
N ILE A 49 -3.25 25.79 -4.17
CA ILE A 49 -2.90 26.11 -2.77
C ILE A 49 -4.06 25.79 -1.83
N GLY A 50 -5.31 26.06 -2.26
CA GLY A 50 -6.50 25.73 -1.49
C GLY A 50 -6.67 24.23 -1.27
N ILE A 51 -6.38 23.43 -2.30
CA ILE A 51 -6.41 21.97 -2.21
C ILE A 51 -5.32 21.44 -1.26
N LEU A 52 -4.10 21.99 -1.36
CA LEU A 52 -3.00 21.58 -0.48
C LEU A 52 -3.32 21.87 0.99
N LYS A 53 -3.95 23.01 1.26
CA LYS A 53 -4.40 23.36 2.61
C LYS A 53 -5.50 22.44 3.14
N ALA A 54 -6.47 22.09 2.30
CA ALA A 54 -7.52 21.13 2.67
C ALA A 54 -6.93 19.73 2.94
N MET A 55 -5.99 19.28 2.11
CA MET A 55 -5.29 18.01 2.33
C MET A 55 -4.50 18.00 3.64
N GLU A 56 -3.81 19.10 3.97
CA GLU A 56 -3.09 19.24 5.23
C GLU A 56 -4.03 19.17 6.44
N GLN A 57 -5.20 19.83 6.37
CA GLN A 57 -6.21 19.80 7.42
C GLN A 57 -6.74 18.38 7.70
N GLU A 58 -6.87 17.57 6.64
CA GLU A 58 -7.30 16.16 6.74
C GLU A 58 -6.13 15.19 7.01
N GLY A 59 -4.90 15.70 7.18
CA GLY A 59 -3.71 14.87 7.41
C GLY A 59 -3.28 14.02 6.20
N ILE A 60 -3.77 14.32 5.00
CA ILE A 60 -3.44 13.60 3.78
C ILE A 60 -2.10 14.11 3.24
N ARG A 61 -1.08 13.24 3.22
CA ARG A 61 0.26 13.54 2.71
C ARG A 61 0.58 12.67 1.49
N PRO A 62 0.76 13.24 0.30
CA PRO A 62 1.19 12.49 -0.87
C PRO A 62 2.64 12.04 -0.70
N ASP A 63 2.95 10.83 -1.15
CA ASP A 63 4.31 10.28 -1.21
C ASP A 63 5.04 10.74 -2.48
N PHE A 64 4.28 11.10 -3.53
CA PHE A 64 4.82 11.64 -4.79
C PHE A 64 4.02 12.85 -5.23
N ILE A 65 4.72 13.85 -5.78
CA ILE A 65 4.10 15.04 -6.38
C ILE A 65 4.69 15.22 -7.78
N THR A 66 3.84 15.53 -8.74
CA THR A 66 4.24 15.94 -10.09
C THR A 66 3.33 17.07 -10.55
N GLY A 67 3.80 17.89 -11.49
CA GLY A 67 2.96 18.94 -12.04
C GLY A 67 3.45 19.48 -13.38
N THR A 68 2.58 20.24 -14.04
CA THR A 68 2.83 20.84 -15.36
C THR A 68 2.65 22.36 -15.33
N SER A 69 3.60 23.12 -15.89
CA SER A 69 3.55 24.59 -15.97
C SER A 69 3.35 25.22 -14.60
N MET A 70 2.26 25.98 -14.36
CA MET A 70 1.99 26.55 -13.03
C MET A 70 1.91 25.48 -11.94
N GLY A 71 1.34 24.31 -12.23
CA GLY A 71 1.31 23.19 -11.28
C GLY A 71 2.69 22.60 -10.97
N SER A 72 3.74 22.87 -11.78
CA SER A 72 5.12 22.51 -11.45
C SER A 72 5.80 23.51 -10.52
N ILE A 73 5.29 24.74 -10.44
CA ILE A 73 5.84 25.83 -9.63
C ILE A 73 5.24 25.84 -8.22
N ILE A 74 3.94 25.52 -8.13
CA ILE A 74 3.23 25.30 -6.87
C ILE A 74 3.83 24.08 -6.16
#